data_AF-A0A6C2DXQ2-F1
#
_entry.id   AF-A0A6C2DXQ2-F1
#
_cell.length_a   1.000
_cell.length_b   1.000
_cell.length_c   1.000
_cell.angle_alpha   90.00
_cell.angle_beta   90.00
_cell.angle_gamma   90.00
#
_symmetry.space_group_name_H-M   'P 1'
#
loop_
_entity.id
_entity.type
_entity.pdbx_description
1 polymer ?
#
loop_
_entity_poly.entity_id
_entity_poly.type
_entity_poly.pdbx_seq_one_letter_code
_entity_poly.pdbx_strand_id
1 'polypeptide(L)'
;MKWVTSLSTKISLEAAVQDLSQQILALLGDRSLDLGFLFVSTAFASDYPRLLPLLAEKLPIKKLIGCSGGGIVGNGREFEDKPAIALLVGHLPDAACKVFHLDDNQLPDLDSPPDRWENLTNVDPAVSPSFVLVGDPFSFPINDLIQGLDFAYPNAVKVGGLASSGGMGANALFCFHEEDKYKLYRTGLLGVALWGNITIDPVVAQGCRPIGKILQVSECERNLILGLEGKPPLSLLQDTVGDLNQSDRELAQHSLFIGVVMNEFKANPSQGDFLIRNIIGVDPRSGAIAVGDRMRPGQRIQLHLRDSKASAEDLEEALINYTNQLSLAAPNVSPTAALMFSCMGRGERLYGKPNFDSEMLQKHLGLIPFGGFFCSGEIGPVGGTTFLHGYTSVFGIVRTKNP
;
A
#
# COMPACT_ATOMS: atom_id res chain seq x y z
N MET A 1 10.78 -16.25 -14.82
CA MET A 1 10.84 -14.83 -14.41
C MET A 1 12.03 -14.59 -13.48
N LYS A 2 12.65 -13.40 -13.49
CA LYS A 2 13.69 -13.04 -12.50
C LYS A 2 13.61 -11.57 -12.14
N TRP A 3 13.65 -11.28 -10.85
CA TRP A 3 13.69 -9.94 -10.30
C TRP A 3 15.03 -9.69 -9.61
N VAL A 4 15.44 -8.42 -9.56
CA VAL A 4 16.58 -7.97 -8.76
C VAL A 4 16.27 -6.59 -8.18
N THR A 5 16.75 -6.32 -6.98
CA THR A 5 16.70 -4.99 -6.37
C THR A 5 18.10 -4.43 -6.31
N SER A 6 18.23 -3.14 -6.63
CA SER A 6 19.39 -2.33 -6.30
C SER A 6 19.00 -1.21 -5.35
N LEU A 7 19.93 -0.81 -4.49
CA LEU A 7 19.76 0.28 -3.54
C LEU A 7 21.06 1.08 -3.51
N SER A 8 20.96 2.39 -3.66
CA SER A 8 22.09 3.29 -3.51
C SER A 8 21.79 4.36 -2.48
N THR A 9 22.79 4.64 -1.65
CA THR A 9 22.76 5.68 -0.60
C THR A 9 23.79 6.79 -0.89
N LYS A 10 24.26 6.88 -2.13
CA LYS A 10 25.17 7.96 -2.54
C LYS A 10 24.41 9.28 -2.53
N ILE A 11 25.10 10.36 -2.21
CA ILE A 11 24.49 11.70 -2.10
C ILE A 11 24.36 12.37 -3.48
N SER A 12 25.31 12.14 -4.39
CA SER A 12 25.22 12.62 -5.78
C SER A 12 24.28 11.72 -6.58
N LEU A 13 23.38 12.33 -7.36
CA LEU A 13 22.46 11.65 -8.25
C LEU A 13 23.21 10.76 -9.25
N GLU A 14 24.26 11.28 -9.89
CA GLU A 14 25.05 10.57 -10.89
C GLU A 14 25.76 9.36 -10.28
N ALA A 15 26.34 9.53 -9.09
CA ALA A 15 26.96 8.45 -8.35
C ALA A 15 25.93 7.39 -7.92
N ALA A 16 24.74 7.81 -7.49
CA ALA A 16 23.67 6.90 -7.10
C ALA A 16 23.14 6.10 -8.29
N VAL A 17 22.88 6.76 -9.43
CA VAL A 17 22.41 6.11 -10.65
C VAL A 17 23.48 5.16 -11.23
N GLN A 18 24.76 5.54 -11.17
CA GLN A 18 25.86 4.65 -11.55
C GLN A 18 25.93 3.40 -10.66
N ASP A 19 25.84 3.57 -9.35
CA ASP A 19 25.86 2.49 -8.35
C ASP A 19 24.68 1.52 -8.56
N LEU A 20 23.46 2.05 -8.70
CA LEU A 20 22.27 1.25 -9.03
C LEU A 20 22.46 0.45 -10.31
N SER A 21 22.94 1.11 -11.37
CA SER A 21 23.10 0.47 -12.68
C SER A 21 24.11 -0.68 -12.65
N GLN A 22 25.22 -0.50 -11.94
CA GLN A 22 26.20 -1.57 -11.75
C GLN A 22 25.62 -2.76 -10.99
N GLN A 23 24.86 -2.51 -9.92
CA GLN A 23 24.20 -3.58 -9.15
C GLN A 23 23.18 -4.34 -10.02
N ILE A 24 22.32 -3.64 -10.77
CA ILE A 24 21.32 -4.25 -11.65
C ILE A 24 21.98 -5.12 -12.71
N LEU A 25 22.96 -4.58 -13.46
CA LEU A 25 23.65 -5.31 -14.52
C LEU A 25 24.39 -6.54 -14.00
N ALA A 26 25.02 -6.43 -12.82
CA ALA A 26 25.71 -7.56 -12.19
C ALA A 26 24.73 -8.68 -11.79
N LEU A 27 23.53 -8.34 -11.33
CA LEU A 27 22.55 -9.32 -10.84
C LEU A 27 21.67 -9.91 -11.96
N LEU A 28 21.23 -9.11 -12.93
CA LEU A 28 20.36 -9.56 -14.03
C LEU A 28 21.13 -10.15 -15.22
N GLY A 29 22.37 -9.75 -15.44
CA GLY A 29 23.16 -10.14 -16.63
C GLY A 29 22.56 -9.60 -17.91
N ASP A 30 22.63 -10.38 -19.00
CA ASP A 30 22.18 -9.98 -20.34
C ASP A 30 20.65 -10.11 -20.57
N ARG A 31 19.86 -10.27 -19.50
CA ARG A 31 18.40 -10.40 -19.59
C ARG A 31 17.75 -9.05 -19.90
N SER A 32 16.58 -9.07 -20.54
CA SER A 32 15.82 -7.85 -20.78
C SER A 32 15.30 -7.24 -19.48
N LEU A 33 15.32 -5.91 -19.41
CA LEU A 33 14.78 -5.11 -18.32
C LEU A 33 13.34 -4.73 -18.67
N ASP A 34 12.38 -5.62 -18.41
CA ASP A 34 11.02 -5.46 -18.94
C ASP A 34 10.16 -4.48 -18.13
N LEU A 35 10.30 -4.50 -16.79
CA LEU A 35 9.57 -3.62 -15.88
C LEU A 35 10.44 -3.18 -14.70
N GLY A 36 10.42 -1.89 -14.37
CA GLY A 36 11.08 -1.31 -13.20
C GLY A 36 10.13 -0.57 -12.26
N PHE A 37 10.39 -0.68 -10.95
CA PHE A 37 9.78 0.15 -9.91
C PHE A 37 10.87 1.00 -9.25
N LEU A 38 10.76 2.32 -9.38
CA LEU A 38 11.75 3.30 -8.92
C LEU A 38 11.24 4.11 -7.74
N PHE A 39 11.95 4.08 -6.63
CA PHE A 39 11.63 4.88 -5.44
C PHE A 39 12.79 5.78 -5.08
N VAL A 40 12.51 7.06 -4.87
CA VAL A 40 13.55 8.10 -4.76
C VAL A 40 13.29 8.95 -3.53
N SER A 41 14.28 9.13 -2.66
CA SER A 41 14.08 9.95 -1.47
C SER A 41 13.93 11.44 -1.83
N THR A 42 13.32 12.19 -0.92
CA THR A 42 13.19 13.65 -0.97
C THR A 42 14.51 14.39 -1.10
N ALA A 43 15.61 13.77 -0.66
CA ALA A 43 16.95 14.36 -0.73
C ALA A 43 17.36 14.73 -2.17
N PHE A 44 16.75 14.11 -3.18
CA PHE A 44 17.01 14.37 -4.60
C PHE A 44 15.96 15.28 -5.26
N ALA A 45 15.11 15.98 -4.50
CA ALA A 45 13.97 16.73 -5.06
C ALA A 45 14.35 17.75 -6.14
N SER A 46 15.48 18.45 -5.97
CA SER A 46 16.04 19.39 -6.97
C SER A 46 16.54 18.70 -8.25
N ASP A 47 16.83 17.41 -8.15
CA ASP A 47 17.50 16.59 -9.16
C ASP A 47 16.54 15.65 -9.91
N TYR A 48 15.27 15.55 -9.49
CA TYR A 48 14.25 14.72 -10.14
C TYR A 48 14.14 14.90 -11.66
N PRO A 49 14.22 16.12 -12.25
CA PRO A 49 14.18 16.28 -13.70
C PRO A 49 15.33 15.59 -14.45
N ARG A 50 16.46 15.35 -13.77
CA ARG A 50 17.68 14.74 -14.33
C ARG A 50 17.74 13.24 -14.12
N LEU A 51 16.96 12.69 -13.19
CA LEU A 51 17.01 11.28 -12.79
C LEU A 51 16.70 10.31 -13.93
N LEU A 52 15.55 10.46 -14.57
CA LEU A 52 15.12 9.53 -15.63
C LEU A 52 16.03 9.56 -16.86
N PRO A 53 16.48 10.73 -17.36
CA PRO A 53 17.50 10.80 -18.41
C PRO A 53 18.77 10.00 -18.06
N LEU A 54 19.34 10.23 -16.88
CA LEU A 54 20.57 9.55 -16.44
C LEU A 54 20.38 8.04 -16.27
N LEU A 55 19.21 7.62 -15.82
CA LEU A 55 18.87 6.21 -15.67
C LEU A 55 18.72 5.53 -17.03
N ALA A 56 18.03 6.16 -17.98
CA ALA A 56 17.79 5.63 -19.31
C ALA A 56 19.09 5.48 -20.13
N GLU A 57 20.09 6.35 -19.92
CA GLU A 57 21.42 6.21 -20.53
C GLU A 57 22.16 4.94 -20.10
N LYS A 58 21.88 4.42 -18.90
CA LYS A 58 22.61 3.28 -18.31
C LYS A 58 21.82 1.97 -18.33
N LEU A 59 20.50 2.06 -18.20
CA LEU A 59 19.61 0.91 -18.09
C LEU A 59 18.44 1.07 -19.08
N PRO A 60 18.39 0.28 -20.16
CA PRO A 60 17.29 0.31 -21.12
C PRO A 60 16.06 -0.45 -20.57
N ILE A 61 15.47 0.05 -19.49
CA ILE A 61 14.26 -0.49 -18.88
C ILE A 61 13.07 -0.14 -19.78
N LYS A 62 12.35 -1.15 -20.29
CA LYS A 62 11.26 -0.93 -21.26
C LYS A 62 10.08 -0.15 -20.68
N LYS A 63 9.70 -0.47 -19.43
CA LYS A 63 8.60 0.17 -18.70
C LYS A 63 9.04 0.45 -17.27
N LEU A 64 8.81 1.66 -16.78
CA LEU A 64 9.16 2.04 -15.42
C LEU A 64 8.06 2.93 -14.84
N ILE A 65 7.64 2.60 -13.62
CA ILE A 65 6.89 3.54 -12.79
C ILE A 65 7.62 3.75 -11.48
N GLY A 66 7.31 4.84 -10.79
CA GLY A 66 7.97 5.16 -9.55
C GLY A 66 7.41 6.42 -8.93
N CYS A 67 7.83 6.67 -7.71
CA CYS A 67 7.49 7.91 -7.04
C CYS A 67 8.57 8.31 -6.04
N SER A 68 8.41 9.53 -5.55
CA SER A 68 9.21 10.06 -4.48
C SER A 68 8.66 9.62 -3.12
N GLY A 69 9.53 9.35 -2.15
CA GLY A 69 9.17 8.83 -0.82
C GLY A 69 9.93 9.52 0.32
N GLY A 70 9.29 9.61 1.49
CA GLY A 70 9.89 10.12 2.74
C GLY A 70 10.91 9.16 3.36
N GLY A 71 10.83 7.88 2.99
CA GLY A 71 11.85 6.87 3.28
C GLY A 71 11.86 5.83 2.16
N ILE A 72 13.00 5.18 1.93
CA ILE A 72 13.19 4.27 0.80
C ILE A 72 13.56 2.88 1.28
N VAL A 73 12.91 1.88 0.70
CA VAL A 73 13.11 0.48 1.04
C VAL A 73 13.79 -0.23 -0.12
N GLY A 74 14.88 -0.93 0.15
CA GLY A 74 15.53 -1.78 -0.83
C GLY A 74 16.43 -2.81 -0.17
N ASN A 75 16.42 -4.04 -0.70
CA ASN A 75 17.34 -5.09 -0.31
C ASN A 75 17.39 -5.36 1.22
N GLY A 76 16.23 -5.43 1.87
CA GLY A 76 16.16 -5.67 3.32
C GLY A 76 16.38 -4.45 4.20
N ARG A 77 16.54 -3.25 3.63
CA ARG A 77 16.93 -2.05 4.38
C ARG A 77 15.95 -0.91 4.16
N GLU A 78 15.65 -0.22 5.24
CA GLU A 78 14.78 0.95 5.35
C GLU A 78 15.64 2.19 5.61
N PHE A 79 15.63 3.12 4.66
CA PHE A 79 16.35 4.39 4.74
C PHE A 79 15.37 5.53 4.91
N GLU A 80 15.08 5.85 6.17
CA GLU A 80 14.30 7.00 6.60
C GLU A 80 15.18 8.26 6.66
N ASP A 81 14.65 9.41 6.21
CA ASP A 81 15.29 10.74 6.25
C ASP A 81 16.73 10.81 5.67
N LYS A 82 17.07 9.94 4.72
CA LYS A 82 18.42 9.83 4.13
C LYS A 82 18.38 9.85 2.60
N PRO A 83 19.46 10.29 1.93
CA PRO A 83 19.62 10.09 0.49
C PRO A 83 19.61 8.60 0.15
N ALA A 84 18.59 8.18 -0.59
CA ALA A 84 18.43 6.81 -1.03
C ALA A 84 17.63 6.75 -2.34
N ILE A 85 18.02 5.82 -3.21
CA ILE A 85 17.25 5.45 -4.40
C ILE A 85 17.21 3.93 -4.43
N ALA A 86 16.01 3.37 -4.57
CA ALA A 86 15.80 1.94 -4.76
C ALA A 86 15.18 1.68 -6.13
N LEU A 87 15.66 0.63 -6.79
CA LEU A 87 15.17 0.20 -8.09
C LEU A 87 15.00 -1.32 -8.10
N LEU A 88 13.75 -1.77 -8.22
CA LEU A 88 13.39 -3.17 -8.44
C LEU A 88 13.12 -3.39 -9.92
N VAL A 89 13.84 -4.30 -10.57
CA VAL A 89 13.70 -4.57 -12.02
C VAL A 89 13.44 -6.05 -12.28
N GLY A 90 12.50 -6.32 -13.17
CA GLY A 90 12.05 -7.64 -13.56
C GLY A 90 12.33 -7.96 -15.02
N HIS A 91 12.88 -9.15 -15.26
CA HIS A 91 12.78 -9.85 -16.53
C HIS A 91 11.54 -10.75 -16.51
N LEU A 92 10.59 -10.46 -17.38
CA LEU A 92 9.21 -10.96 -17.35
C LEU A 92 8.87 -11.79 -18.60
N PRO A 93 9.48 -12.97 -18.79
CA PRO A 93 9.06 -13.89 -19.84
C PRO A 93 7.63 -14.37 -19.52
N ASP A 94 6.81 -14.51 -20.56
CA ASP A 94 5.42 -15.02 -20.49
C ASP A 94 4.45 -14.18 -19.65
N ALA A 95 4.85 -12.96 -19.29
CA ALA A 95 4.02 -11.97 -18.62
C ALA A 95 3.99 -10.68 -19.44
N ALA A 96 2.87 -9.98 -19.37
CA ALA A 96 2.66 -8.71 -20.03
C ALA A 96 2.32 -7.64 -18.98
N CYS A 97 2.67 -6.40 -19.31
CA CYS A 97 2.33 -5.27 -18.46
C CYS A 97 1.97 -4.04 -19.28
N LYS A 98 1.12 -3.20 -18.69
CA LYS A 98 0.70 -1.92 -19.25
C LYS A 98 0.81 -0.84 -18.19
N VAL A 99 1.56 0.21 -18.52
CA VAL A 99 1.68 1.41 -17.70
C VAL A 99 0.57 2.38 -18.13
N PHE A 100 -0.04 3.07 -17.17
CA PHE A 100 -0.99 4.14 -17.43
C PHE A 100 -0.75 5.29 -16.44
N HIS A 101 -1.09 6.50 -16.87
CA HIS A 101 -1.11 7.71 -16.04
C HIS A 101 -2.53 8.29 -16.09
N LEU A 102 -3.03 8.74 -14.95
CA LEU A 102 -4.34 9.35 -14.80
C LEU A 102 -4.21 10.68 -14.05
N ASP A 103 -4.84 11.72 -14.58
CA ASP A 103 -5.16 12.96 -13.87
C ASP A 103 -6.62 12.93 -13.36
N ASP A 104 -6.94 13.81 -12.42
CA ASP A 104 -8.25 13.86 -11.74
C ASP A 104 -9.43 14.02 -12.69
N ASN A 105 -9.28 14.82 -13.75
CA ASN A 105 -10.30 15.11 -14.74
C ASN A 105 -10.62 13.94 -15.69
N GLN A 106 -9.90 12.82 -15.58
CA GLN A 106 -10.12 11.63 -16.41
C GLN A 106 -11.03 10.60 -15.75
N LEU A 107 -11.33 10.75 -14.45
CA LEU A 107 -12.17 9.77 -13.76
C LEU A 107 -13.63 9.85 -14.25
N PRO A 108 -14.27 8.71 -14.54
CA PRO A 108 -15.70 8.64 -14.77
C PRO A 108 -16.49 9.04 -13.51
N ASP A 109 -17.77 9.34 -13.69
CA ASP A 109 -18.69 9.45 -12.56
C ASP A 109 -18.79 8.09 -11.83
N LEU A 110 -18.98 8.12 -10.50
CA LEU A 110 -19.02 6.91 -9.65
C LEU A 110 -20.15 5.93 -10.01
N ASP A 111 -21.20 6.38 -10.69
CA ASP A 111 -22.30 5.57 -11.20
C ASP A 111 -22.07 5.07 -12.64
N SER A 112 -20.91 5.38 -13.23
CA SER A 112 -20.54 4.91 -14.57
C SER A 112 -20.40 3.39 -14.62
N PRO A 113 -20.79 2.76 -15.75
CA PRO A 113 -20.65 1.32 -15.92
C PRO A 113 -19.19 0.85 -15.96
N PRO A 114 -18.92 -0.45 -15.73
CA PRO A 114 -17.57 -1.01 -15.63
C PRO A 114 -16.64 -0.66 -16.81
N ASP A 115 -17.16 -0.66 -18.04
CA ASP A 115 -16.38 -0.40 -19.27
C ASP A 115 -15.72 0.99 -19.25
N ARG A 116 -16.33 1.98 -18.60
CA ARG A 116 -15.74 3.33 -18.46
C ARG A 116 -14.50 3.32 -17.58
N TRP A 117 -14.50 2.52 -16.53
CA TRP A 117 -13.35 2.32 -15.64
C TRP A 117 -12.29 1.43 -16.31
N GLU A 118 -12.70 0.42 -17.08
CA GLU A 118 -11.80 -0.43 -17.86
C GLU A 118 -10.98 0.39 -18.87
N ASN A 119 -11.62 1.38 -19.51
CA ASN A 119 -10.98 2.27 -20.47
C ASN A 119 -9.84 3.11 -19.88
N LEU A 120 -9.82 3.36 -18.56
CA LEU A 120 -8.74 4.09 -17.90
C LEU A 120 -7.41 3.33 -17.96
N THR A 121 -7.48 2.00 -17.81
CA THR A 121 -6.28 1.14 -17.86
C THR A 121 -6.07 0.58 -19.27
N ASN A 122 -7.16 0.48 -20.03
CA ASN A 122 -7.23 -0.13 -21.35
C ASN A 122 -6.66 -1.57 -21.31
N VAL A 123 -7.10 -2.34 -20.31
CA VAL A 123 -6.78 -3.75 -20.07
C VAL A 123 -8.08 -4.52 -19.88
N ASP A 124 -8.24 -5.60 -20.64
CA ASP A 124 -9.41 -6.48 -20.56
C ASP A 124 -9.48 -7.20 -19.19
N PRO A 125 -10.59 -7.11 -18.42
CA PRO A 125 -10.75 -7.87 -17.19
C PRO A 125 -10.56 -9.39 -17.35
N ALA A 126 -10.84 -9.95 -18.53
CA ALA A 126 -10.72 -11.38 -18.81
C ALA A 126 -9.27 -11.90 -18.72
N VAL A 127 -8.26 -11.03 -18.82
CA VAL A 127 -6.85 -11.45 -18.62
C VAL A 127 -6.46 -11.58 -17.15
N SER A 128 -7.38 -11.30 -16.22
CA SER A 128 -7.19 -11.35 -14.77
C SER A 128 -5.93 -10.61 -14.31
N PRO A 129 -5.88 -9.27 -14.50
CA PRO A 129 -4.71 -8.47 -14.19
C PRO A 129 -4.53 -8.30 -12.67
N SER A 130 -3.31 -7.97 -12.24
CA SER A 130 -3.00 -7.37 -10.94
C SER A 130 -2.50 -5.95 -11.16
N PHE A 131 -2.75 -5.04 -10.22
CA PHE A 131 -2.39 -3.63 -10.33
C PHE A 131 -1.42 -3.21 -9.23
N VAL A 132 -0.40 -2.46 -9.62
CA VAL A 132 0.43 -1.67 -8.72
C VAL A 132 0.15 -0.19 -8.99
N LEU A 133 -0.24 0.55 -7.95
CA LEU A 133 -0.67 1.94 -8.05
C LEU A 133 0.25 2.85 -7.22
N VAL A 134 0.73 3.95 -7.79
CA VAL A 134 1.45 5.01 -7.06
C VAL A 134 0.87 6.36 -7.44
N GLY A 135 0.47 7.16 -6.45
CA GLY A 135 -0.25 8.40 -6.70
C GLY A 135 0.21 9.55 -5.82
N ASP A 136 -0.14 10.76 -6.23
CA ASP A 136 0.01 11.94 -5.39
C ASP A 136 -1.23 12.10 -4.49
N PRO A 137 -1.06 12.19 -3.16
CA PRO A 137 -2.18 12.28 -2.21
C PRO A 137 -2.96 13.60 -2.27
N PHE A 138 -2.45 14.64 -2.95
CA PHE A 138 -3.04 15.98 -2.92
C PHE A 138 -3.80 16.36 -4.20
N SER A 139 -3.52 15.69 -5.31
CA SER A 139 -4.04 16.06 -6.63
C SER A 139 -4.93 15.00 -7.27
N PHE A 140 -5.09 13.82 -6.66
CA PHE A 140 -5.83 12.72 -7.29
C PHE A 140 -6.84 12.07 -6.32
N PRO A 141 -8.11 11.89 -6.74
CA PRO A 141 -9.15 11.23 -5.93
C PRO A 141 -8.99 9.71 -5.90
N ILE A 142 -8.02 9.22 -5.12
CA ILE A 142 -7.64 7.79 -5.05
C ILE A 142 -8.81 6.88 -4.66
N ASN A 143 -9.65 7.31 -3.72
CA ASN A 143 -10.79 6.51 -3.25
C ASN A 143 -11.81 6.22 -4.37
N ASP A 144 -12.01 7.17 -5.28
CA ASP A 144 -12.94 7.02 -6.39
C ASP A 144 -12.37 6.04 -7.42
N LEU A 145 -11.07 6.16 -7.72
CA LEU A 145 -10.39 5.21 -8.61
C LEU A 145 -10.44 3.78 -8.08
N ILE A 146 -10.07 3.53 -6.81
CA ILE A 146 -10.02 2.15 -6.29
C ILE A 146 -11.41 1.52 -6.24
N GLN A 147 -12.46 2.29 -5.93
CA GLN A 147 -13.85 1.81 -5.99
C GLN A 147 -14.26 1.46 -7.43
N GLY A 148 -13.93 2.32 -8.39
CA GLY A 148 -14.18 2.05 -9.80
C GLY A 148 -13.42 0.86 -10.36
N LEU A 149 -12.15 0.68 -9.95
CA LEU A 149 -11.34 -0.49 -10.33
C LEU A 149 -11.81 -1.78 -9.66
N ASP A 150 -12.37 -1.73 -8.45
CA ASP A 150 -13.02 -2.90 -7.85
C ASP A 150 -14.31 -3.27 -8.57
N PHE A 151 -15.07 -2.27 -9.05
CA PHE A 151 -16.26 -2.53 -9.85
C PHE A 151 -15.94 -3.15 -11.21
N ALA A 152 -14.93 -2.64 -11.92
CA ALA A 152 -14.48 -3.17 -13.21
C ALA A 152 -13.66 -4.46 -13.12
N TYR A 153 -12.87 -4.61 -12.07
CA TYR A 153 -11.95 -5.73 -11.90
C TYR A 153 -12.13 -6.40 -10.53
N PRO A 154 -13.28 -7.03 -10.24
CA PRO A 154 -13.62 -7.50 -8.89
C PRO A 154 -12.64 -8.52 -8.30
N ASN A 155 -11.95 -9.28 -9.16
CA ASN A 155 -10.96 -10.29 -8.75
C ASN A 155 -9.51 -9.82 -8.87
N ALA A 156 -9.26 -8.62 -9.40
CA ALA A 156 -7.91 -8.11 -9.56
C ALA A 156 -7.40 -7.55 -8.23
N VAL A 157 -6.20 -7.95 -7.85
CA VAL A 157 -5.49 -7.35 -6.72
C VAL A 157 -5.04 -5.95 -7.10
N LYS A 158 -5.22 -4.98 -6.18
CA LYS A 158 -4.63 -3.65 -6.28
C LYS A 158 -3.81 -3.40 -5.02
N VAL A 159 -2.53 -3.13 -5.22
CA VAL A 159 -1.60 -2.75 -4.15
C VAL A 159 -0.88 -1.46 -4.54
N GLY A 160 -0.40 -0.71 -3.56
CA GLY A 160 0.23 0.57 -3.89
C GLY A 160 0.50 1.46 -2.70
N GLY A 161 0.96 2.67 -3.00
CA GLY A 161 1.22 3.69 -1.99
C GLY A 161 1.19 5.09 -2.56
N LEU A 162 0.90 6.07 -1.71
CA LEU A 162 0.89 7.48 -2.07
C LEU A 162 2.25 8.12 -1.79
N ALA A 163 2.75 8.90 -2.76
CA ALA A 163 4.00 9.64 -2.66
C ALA A 163 4.02 10.56 -1.41
N SER A 164 5.20 10.69 -0.81
CA SER A 164 5.35 11.21 0.56
C SER A 164 6.55 12.13 0.72
N SER A 165 6.76 12.99 -0.27
CA SER A 165 7.95 13.84 -0.39
C SER A 165 7.81 15.25 0.17
N GLY A 166 6.87 15.43 1.07
CA GLY A 166 6.53 16.72 1.68
C GLY A 166 5.07 17.09 1.40
N GLY A 167 4.77 18.38 1.51
CA GLY A 167 3.45 18.93 1.25
C GLY A 167 3.11 19.00 -0.25
N MET A 168 1.99 19.65 -0.53
CA MET A 168 1.46 19.86 -1.88
C MET A 168 2.53 20.36 -2.87
N GLY A 169 2.65 19.68 -4.02
CA GLY A 169 3.58 20.04 -5.11
C GLY A 169 5.02 19.54 -4.95
N ALA A 170 5.40 18.98 -3.80
CA ALA A 170 6.74 18.43 -3.59
C ALA A 170 6.91 17.01 -4.17
N ASN A 171 5.80 16.26 -4.30
CA ASN A 171 5.80 14.91 -4.82
C ASN A 171 6.21 14.84 -6.30
N ALA A 172 6.75 13.69 -6.67
CA ALA A 172 7.12 13.36 -8.03
C ALA A 172 6.70 11.92 -8.33
N LEU A 173 6.14 11.73 -9.52
CA LEU A 173 5.85 10.43 -10.09
C LEU A 173 6.74 10.27 -11.34
N PHE A 174 7.44 9.14 -11.43
CA PHE A 174 8.42 8.86 -12.46
C PHE A 174 7.86 7.80 -13.40
N CYS A 175 7.83 8.08 -14.70
CA CYS A 175 7.29 7.15 -15.68
C CYS A 175 8.17 7.03 -16.93
N PHE A 176 8.30 5.81 -17.44
CA PHE A 176 8.85 5.50 -18.75
C PHE A 176 8.01 4.39 -19.40
N HIS A 177 7.54 4.59 -20.63
CA HIS A 177 6.77 3.59 -21.38
C HIS A 177 7.02 3.73 -22.89
N GLU A 178 6.43 2.83 -23.68
CA GLU A 178 6.70 2.57 -25.13
C GLU A 178 6.61 3.78 -26.09
N GLU A 179 6.23 4.98 -25.66
CA GLU A 179 6.32 6.20 -26.49
C GLU A 179 7.70 6.90 -26.41
N ASP A 180 8.73 6.22 -25.90
CA ASP A 180 10.13 6.66 -25.81
C ASP A 180 10.35 8.01 -25.09
N LYS A 181 9.44 8.39 -24.19
CA LYS A 181 9.55 9.61 -23.39
C LYS A 181 9.50 9.29 -21.91
N TYR A 182 10.57 9.64 -21.20
CA TYR A 182 10.51 9.75 -19.76
C TYR A 182 9.57 10.91 -19.38
N LYS A 183 8.78 10.70 -18.34
CA LYS A 183 7.83 11.68 -17.84
C LYS A 183 8.01 11.81 -16.34
N LEU A 184 8.14 13.06 -15.90
CA LEU A 184 8.06 13.47 -14.50
C LEU A 184 6.70 14.15 -14.31
N TYR A 185 5.81 13.51 -13.55
CA TYR A 185 4.53 14.09 -13.18
C TYR A 185 4.59 14.64 -11.75
N ARG A 186 3.89 15.75 -11.53
CA ARG A 186 3.71 16.36 -10.20
C ARG A 186 2.33 16.10 -9.61
N THR A 187 1.44 15.56 -10.42
CA THR A 187 0.05 15.30 -10.10
C THR A 187 -0.40 13.96 -10.66
N GLY A 188 -1.52 13.48 -10.16
CA GLY A 188 -2.21 12.32 -10.70
C GLY A 188 -1.74 11.00 -10.08
N LEU A 189 -1.89 9.94 -10.86
CA LEU A 189 -1.57 8.57 -10.48
C LEU A 189 -0.90 7.82 -11.63
N LEU A 190 0.13 7.04 -11.31
CA LEU A 190 0.69 6.03 -12.18
C LEU A 190 0.21 4.65 -11.74
N GLY A 191 -0.17 3.83 -12.70
CA GLY A 191 -0.50 2.43 -12.47
C GLY A 191 0.22 1.51 -13.43
N VAL A 192 0.45 0.28 -12.98
CA VAL A 192 0.87 -0.84 -13.84
C VAL A 192 -0.12 -1.97 -13.67
N ALA A 193 -0.73 -2.38 -14.77
CA ALA A 193 -1.46 -3.63 -14.88
C ALA A 193 -0.51 -4.75 -15.30
N LEU A 194 -0.59 -5.91 -14.65
CA LEU A 194 0.26 -7.09 -14.86
C LEU A 194 -0.61 -8.32 -15.12
N TRP A 195 -0.35 -9.08 -16.18
CA TRP A 195 -1.08 -10.31 -16.50
C TRP A 195 -0.21 -11.32 -17.25
N GLY A 196 -0.76 -12.50 -17.56
CA GLY A 196 0.00 -13.65 -18.07
C GLY A 196 0.55 -14.50 -16.92
N ASN A 197 1.77 -15.03 -17.03
CA ASN A 197 2.41 -15.86 -16.00
C ASN A 197 3.01 -15.03 -14.84
N ILE A 198 2.25 -14.04 -14.36
CA ILE A 198 2.57 -13.20 -13.20
C ILE A 198 1.29 -12.94 -12.41
N THR A 199 1.41 -12.89 -11.09
CA THR A 199 0.35 -12.42 -10.21
C THR A 199 0.96 -11.74 -8.99
N ILE A 200 0.16 -10.90 -8.35
CA ILE A 200 0.51 -10.26 -7.09
C ILE A 200 -0.43 -10.77 -6.01
N ASP A 201 0.12 -11.27 -4.92
CA ASP A 201 -0.63 -11.55 -3.71
C ASP A 201 -0.48 -10.40 -2.71
N PRO A 202 -1.58 -9.86 -2.18
CA PRO A 202 -1.53 -8.78 -1.21
C PRO A 202 -1.31 -9.32 0.21
N VAL A 203 -0.46 -8.65 0.99
CA VAL A 203 -0.40 -8.80 2.45
C VAL A 203 -0.61 -7.42 3.07
N VAL A 204 -1.59 -7.28 3.95
CA VAL A 204 -1.98 -5.99 4.55
C VAL A 204 -1.94 -6.11 6.06
N ALA A 205 -1.11 -5.29 6.70
CA ALA A 205 -0.96 -5.21 8.15
C ALA A 205 -1.31 -3.80 8.64
N GLN A 206 -2.49 -3.62 9.23
CA GLN A 206 -3.07 -2.34 9.70
C GLN A 206 -2.59 -1.93 11.11
N GLY A 207 -1.94 -2.85 11.82
CA GLY A 207 -1.20 -2.60 13.05
C GLY A 207 -2.01 -2.16 14.26
N CYS A 208 -3.24 -2.65 14.38
CA CYS A 208 -4.14 -2.33 15.48
C CYS A 208 -4.67 -3.60 16.15
N ARG A 209 -4.87 -3.56 17.47
CA ARG A 209 -5.46 -4.65 18.27
C ARG A 209 -6.85 -4.27 18.77
N PRO A 210 -7.80 -5.22 18.81
CA PRO A 210 -9.15 -4.94 19.29
C PRO A 210 -9.18 -4.69 20.80
N ILE A 211 -10.09 -3.82 21.24
CA ILE A 211 -10.46 -3.58 22.63
C ILE A 211 -11.99 -3.53 22.78
N GLY A 212 -12.49 -3.87 23.96
CA GLY A 212 -13.93 -3.94 24.22
C GLY A 212 -14.64 -5.00 23.39
N LYS A 213 -15.97 -4.87 23.30
CA LYS A 213 -16.83 -5.80 22.56
C LYS A 213 -17.12 -5.32 21.13
N ILE A 214 -17.47 -6.27 20.25
CA ILE A 214 -18.05 -5.96 18.96
C ILE A 214 -19.47 -5.40 19.19
N LEU A 215 -19.78 -4.30 18.53
CA LEU A 215 -21.04 -3.55 18.63
C LEU A 215 -21.66 -3.41 17.25
N GLN A 216 -22.98 -3.37 17.19
CA GLN A 216 -23.71 -3.11 15.95
C GLN A 216 -24.09 -1.63 15.84
N VAL A 217 -23.83 -1.03 14.69
CA VAL A 217 -24.32 0.32 14.34
C VAL A 217 -25.84 0.25 14.20
N SER A 218 -26.55 0.90 15.11
CA SER A 218 -28.02 0.97 15.07
C SER A 218 -28.51 2.16 14.25
N GLU A 219 -27.76 3.26 14.25
CA GLU A 219 -28.11 4.48 13.53
C GLU A 219 -26.85 5.24 13.11
N CYS A 220 -26.83 5.73 11.87
CA CYS A 220 -25.74 6.57 11.37
C CYS A 220 -26.19 7.45 10.20
N GLU A 221 -25.50 8.58 10.01
CA GLU A 221 -25.65 9.46 8.85
C GLU A 221 -24.28 9.70 8.22
N ARG A 222 -24.11 9.27 6.96
CA ARG A 222 -22.82 9.31 6.24
C ARG A 222 -21.70 8.66 7.08
N ASN A 223 -20.80 9.44 7.67
CA ASN A 223 -19.69 8.97 8.50
C ASN A 223 -19.90 9.24 10.00
N LEU A 224 -21.08 9.71 10.41
CA LEU A 224 -21.46 9.95 11.80
C LEU A 224 -22.20 8.75 12.34
N ILE A 225 -21.64 8.08 13.33
CA ILE A 225 -22.33 7.07 14.12
C ILE A 225 -23.16 7.81 15.16
N LEU A 226 -24.48 7.62 15.11
CA LEU A 226 -25.46 8.24 16.01
C LEU A 226 -25.90 7.28 17.12
N GLY A 227 -25.86 5.97 16.84
CA GLY A 227 -26.24 4.93 17.79
C GLY A 227 -25.45 3.64 17.59
N LEU A 228 -25.04 3.03 18.71
CA LEU A 228 -24.50 1.68 18.79
C LEU A 228 -25.38 0.86 19.73
N GLU A 229 -25.99 -0.20 19.23
CA GLU A 229 -26.98 -1.00 19.98
C GLU A 229 -28.09 -0.16 20.65
N GLY A 230 -28.53 0.93 19.98
CA GLY A 230 -29.55 1.84 20.50
C GLY A 230 -29.07 2.80 21.60
N LYS A 231 -27.75 2.87 21.87
CA LYS A 231 -27.15 3.78 22.84
C LYS A 231 -26.25 4.83 22.17
N PRO A 232 -26.06 6.00 22.80
CA PRO A 232 -25.08 6.99 22.35
C PRO A 232 -23.67 6.37 22.23
N PRO A 233 -22.98 6.50 21.10
CA PRO A 233 -21.66 5.90 20.90
C PRO A 233 -20.62 6.38 21.92
N LEU A 234 -20.66 7.66 22.31
CA LEU A 234 -19.73 8.23 23.28
C LEU A 234 -19.77 7.52 24.65
N SER A 235 -20.95 7.14 25.15
CA SER A 235 -21.02 6.46 26.45
C SER A 235 -20.37 5.08 26.38
N LEU A 236 -20.58 4.34 25.28
CA LEU A 236 -19.97 3.02 25.08
C LEU A 236 -18.45 3.11 24.90
N LEU A 237 -17.97 4.18 24.27
CA LEU A 237 -16.53 4.48 24.19
C LEU A 237 -15.96 4.77 25.58
N GLN A 238 -16.63 5.61 26.38
CA GLN A 238 -16.20 5.94 27.74
C GLN A 238 -16.17 4.71 28.65
N ASP A 239 -17.19 3.85 28.57
CA ASP A 239 -17.24 2.59 29.31
C ASP A 239 -16.06 1.69 28.92
N THR A 240 -15.86 1.48 27.60
CA THR A 240 -14.78 0.63 27.10
C THR A 240 -13.41 1.14 27.52
N VAL A 241 -13.15 2.44 27.41
CA VAL A 241 -11.88 3.04 27.80
C VAL A 241 -11.71 3.02 29.32
N GLY A 242 -12.78 3.21 30.09
CA GLY A 242 -12.78 3.16 31.55
C GLY A 242 -12.35 1.80 32.10
N ASP A 243 -12.69 0.72 31.40
CA ASP A 243 -12.36 -0.66 31.78
C ASP A 243 -10.92 -1.08 31.44
N LEU A 244 -10.19 -0.28 30.64
CA LEU A 244 -8.81 -0.58 30.26
C LEU A 244 -7.85 -0.46 31.45
N ASN A 245 -6.66 -1.05 31.33
CA ASN A 245 -5.56 -0.79 32.27
C ASN A 245 -4.99 0.64 32.04
N GLN A 246 -4.16 1.12 32.97
CA GLN A 246 -3.63 2.50 32.91
C GLN A 246 -2.85 2.79 31.62
N SER A 247 -2.00 1.87 31.17
CA SER A 247 -1.20 2.02 29.94
C SER A 247 -2.11 2.12 28.71
N ASP A 248 -3.13 1.27 28.62
CA ASP A 248 -4.08 1.27 27.51
C ASP A 248 -4.99 2.50 27.52
N ARG A 249 -5.35 3.02 28.70
CA ARG A 249 -6.08 4.30 28.82
C ARG A 249 -5.26 5.48 28.31
N GLU A 250 -3.97 5.53 28.64
CA GLU A 250 -3.06 6.57 28.15
C GLU A 250 -2.91 6.48 26.63
N LEU A 251 -2.74 5.26 26.11
CA LEU A 251 -2.66 5.00 24.67
C LEU A 251 -3.95 5.40 23.94
N ALA A 252 -5.11 5.11 24.51
CA ALA A 252 -6.43 5.45 23.94
C ALA A 252 -6.64 6.96 23.72
N GLN A 253 -5.89 7.82 24.41
CA GLN A 253 -6.01 9.27 24.23
C GLN A 253 -5.54 9.76 22.86
N HIS A 254 -4.65 9.01 22.21
CA HIS A 254 -4.01 9.43 20.95
C HIS A 254 -3.93 8.33 19.88
N SER A 255 -4.29 7.10 20.22
CA SER A 255 -4.17 5.93 19.34
C SER A 255 -5.43 5.05 19.36
N LEU A 256 -6.61 5.67 19.42
CA LEU A 256 -7.91 4.99 19.38
C LEU A 256 -8.51 5.02 17.97
N PHE A 257 -8.95 3.84 17.52
CA PHE A 257 -9.46 3.60 16.18
C PHE A 257 -10.76 2.79 16.23
N ILE A 258 -11.45 2.73 15.10
CA ILE A 258 -12.59 1.85 14.87
C ILE A 258 -12.21 0.83 13.82
N GLY A 259 -12.34 -0.45 14.17
CA GLY A 259 -12.33 -1.55 13.21
C GLY A 259 -13.75 -1.86 12.74
N VAL A 260 -13.98 -1.84 11.44
CA VAL A 260 -15.26 -2.21 10.81
C VAL A 260 -15.15 -3.63 10.27
N VAL A 261 -16.05 -4.52 10.67
CA VAL A 261 -16.04 -5.92 10.21
C VAL A 261 -16.43 -5.98 8.74
N MET A 262 -15.54 -6.51 7.89
CA MET A 262 -15.75 -6.55 6.44
C MET A 262 -16.64 -7.71 5.99
N ASN A 263 -16.56 -8.86 6.66
CA ASN A 263 -17.45 -9.99 6.39
C ASN A 263 -18.59 -10.02 7.41
N GLU A 264 -19.74 -9.45 7.04
CA GLU A 264 -20.93 -9.37 7.90
C GLU A 264 -21.42 -10.74 8.38
N PHE A 265 -21.18 -11.81 7.61
CA PHE A 265 -21.60 -13.18 7.92
C PHE A 265 -20.62 -13.94 8.82
N LYS A 266 -19.42 -13.42 9.06
CA LYS A 266 -18.43 -14.08 9.93
C LYS A 266 -18.81 -13.93 11.40
N ALA A 267 -19.25 -15.01 12.03
CA ALA A 267 -19.73 -14.99 13.42
C ALA A 267 -18.66 -14.45 14.40
N ASN A 268 -17.42 -14.92 14.27
CA ASN A 268 -16.28 -14.52 15.10
C ASN A 268 -15.19 -13.90 14.20
N PRO A 269 -15.20 -12.58 14.01
CA PRO A 269 -14.11 -11.87 13.36
C PRO A 269 -12.82 -11.97 14.18
N SER A 270 -11.71 -12.21 13.48
CA SER A 270 -10.36 -12.18 13.98
C SER A 270 -9.62 -10.96 13.45
N GLN A 271 -8.38 -10.80 13.90
CA GLN A 271 -7.45 -9.85 13.30
C GLN A 271 -7.34 -10.11 11.78
N GLY A 272 -7.32 -9.03 10.98
CA GLY A 272 -7.40 -9.08 9.52
C GLY A 272 -8.81 -9.06 8.91
N ASP A 273 -9.89 -9.30 9.66
CA ASP A 273 -11.27 -9.14 9.17
C ASP A 273 -11.82 -7.71 9.33
N PHE A 274 -11.10 -6.88 10.07
CA PHE A 274 -11.47 -5.50 10.37
C PHE A 274 -10.78 -4.55 9.39
N LEU A 275 -11.54 -3.56 8.91
CA LEU A 275 -11.02 -2.37 8.26
C LEU A 275 -10.86 -1.27 9.30
N ILE A 276 -9.63 -0.81 9.51
CA ILE A 276 -9.30 0.17 10.54
C ILE A 276 -9.53 1.59 10.01
N ARG A 277 -10.21 2.41 10.81
CA ARG A 277 -10.53 3.81 10.54
C ARG A 277 -10.29 4.72 11.73
N ASN A 278 -9.87 5.94 11.41
CA ASN A 278 -9.70 7.01 12.38
C ASN A 278 -11.04 7.44 12.97
N ILE A 279 -11.04 7.78 14.25
CA ILE A 279 -12.08 8.63 14.82
C ILE A 279 -11.70 10.08 14.49
N ILE A 280 -12.51 10.75 13.68
CA ILE A 280 -12.29 12.15 13.27
C ILE A 280 -12.64 13.10 14.41
N GLY A 281 -13.70 12.78 15.14
CA GLY A 281 -14.21 13.66 16.19
C GLY A 281 -15.38 13.06 16.92
N VAL A 282 -15.73 13.71 18.03
CA VAL A 282 -16.82 13.33 18.91
C VAL A 282 -17.64 14.58 19.21
N ASP A 283 -18.96 14.50 19.06
CA ASP A 283 -19.84 15.55 19.55
C ASP A 283 -20.25 15.25 21.01
N PRO A 284 -19.79 16.04 22.00
CA PRO A 284 -20.12 15.80 23.40
C PRO A 284 -21.59 16.05 23.73
N ARG A 285 -22.36 16.77 22.88
CA ARG A 285 -23.78 17.06 23.14
C ARG A 285 -24.69 15.90 22.74
N SER A 286 -24.54 15.39 21.52
CA SER A 286 -25.33 14.26 21.03
C SER A 286 -24.73 12.89 21.42
N GLY A 287 -23.43 12.84 21.70
CA GLY A 287 -22.68 11.60 21.89
C GLY A 287 -22.31 10.90 20.57
N ALA A 288 -22.52 11.56 19.43
CA ALA A 288 -22.17 11.02 18.11
C ALA A 288 -20.64 10.96 17.90
N ILE A 289 -20.20 9.99 17.11
CA ILE A 289 -18.78 9.78 16.75
C ILE A 289 -18.64 9.85 15.23
N ALA A 290 -17.73 10.70 14.76
CA ALA A 290 -17.36 10.81 13.35
C ALA A 290 -16.20 9.86 13.03
N VAL A 291 -16.33 9.08 11.95
CA VAL A 291 -15.34 8.09 11.51
C VAL A 291 -14.74 8.49 10.17
N GLY A 292 -13.52 8.04 9.91
CA GLY A 292 -12.78 8.21 8.65
C GLY A 292 -13.36 7.51 7.42
N ASP A 293 -14.61 7.03 7.48
CA ASP A 293 -15.29 6.35 6.38
C ASP A 293 -16.81 6.42 6.53
N ARG A 294 -17.54 6.08 5.46
CA ARG A 294 -19.00 5.96 5.49
C ARG A 294 -19.41 4.74 6.32
N MET A 295 -20.40 4.96 7.17
CA MET A 295 -21.02 3.94 8.01
C MET A 295 -22.40 3.59 7.47
N ARG A 296 -22.86 2.38 7.76
CA ARG A 296 -24.20 1.89 7.41
C ARG A 296 -24.84 1.23 8.63
N PRO A 297 -26.16 1.42 8.86
CA PRO A 297 -26.85 0.67 9.90
C PRO A 297 -26.70 -0.83 9.66
N GLY A 298 -26.51 -1.58 10.74
CA GLY A 298 -26.28 -3.02 10.71
C GLY A 298 -24.82 -3.44 10.70
N GLN A 299 -23.88 -2.56 10.31
CA GLN A 299 -22.45 -2.88 10.35
C GLN A 299 -22.00 -3.19 11.78
N ARG A 300 -21.07 -4.14 11.90
CA ARG A 300 -20.42 -4.48 13.16
C ARG A 300 -19.09 -3.75 13.25
N ILE A 301 -18.84 -3.14 14.41
CA ILE A 301 -17.60 -2.41 14.69
C ILE A 301 -17.00 -2.82 16.03
N GLN A 302 -15.71 -2.56 16.21
CA GLN A 302 -15.04 -2.72 17.50
C GLN A 302 -13.98 -1.63 17.67
N LEU A 303 -13.80 -1.15 18.89
CA LEU A 303 -12.72 -0.21 19.18
C LEU A 303 -11.37 -0.91 19.08
N HIS A 304 -10.37 -0.20 18.61
CA HIS A 304 -9.02 -0.72 18.43
C HIS A 304 -7.98 0.26 18.97
N LEU A 305 -6.90 -0.28 19.51
CA LEU A 305 -5.72 0.48 19.90
C LEU A 305 -4.56 0.19 18.96
N ARG A 306 -3.76 1.23 18.71
CA ARG A 306 -2.52 1.11 17.97
C ARG A 306 -1.33 1.31 18.90
N ASP A 307 -0.44 0.33 18.92
CA ASP A 307 0.89 0.44 19.52
C ASP A 307 1.92 -0.35 18.70
N SER A 308 3.20 -0.21 19.06
CA SER A 308 4.29 -0.88 18.36
C SER A 308 4.21 -2.40 18.44
N LYS A 309 3.70 -2.94 19.55
CA LYS A 309 3.54 -4.39 19.76
C LYS A 309 2.42 -4.95 18.90
N ALA A 310 1.24 -4.33 18.93
CA ALA A 310 0.11 -4.67 18.07
C ALA A 310 0.50 -4.59 16.59
N SER A 311 1.28 -3.57 16.22
CA SER A 311 1.78 -3.44 14.84
C SER A 311 2.75 -4.54 14.43
N ALA A 312 3.63 -4.96 15.33
CA ALA A 312 4.55 -6.08 15.11
C ALA A 312 3.81 -7.42 14.98
N GLU A 313 2.91 -7.71 15.91
CA GLU A 313 2.11 -8.94 15.96
C GLU A 313 1.20 -9.06 14.72
N ASP A 314 0.54 -7.96 14.32
CA ASP A 314 -0.30 -7.92 13.12
C ASP A 314 0.47 -8.23 11.84
N LEU A 315 1.67 -7.66 11.68
CA LEU A 315 2.51 -7.93 10.52
C LEU A 315 2.99 -9.38 10.49
N GLU A 316 3.43 -9.90 11.64
CA GLU A 316 3.86 -11.29 11.75
C GLU A 316 2.71 -12.25 11.41
N GLU A 317 1.53 -12.03 11.97
CA GLU A 317 0.35 -12.85 11.70
C GLU A 317 -0.05 -12.78 10.22
N ALA A 318 -0.06 -11.59 9.61
CA ALA A 318 -0.38 -11.43 8.19
C ALA A 318 0.59 -12.20 7.27
N LEU A 319 1.89 -12.18 7.57
CA LEU A 319 2.91 -12.92 6.82
C LEU A 319 2.80 -14.44 7.04
N ILE A 320 2.55 -14.88 8.29
CA ILE A 320 2.30 -16.31 8.59
C ILE A 320 1.08 -16.81 7.83
N ASN A 321 -0.02 -16.07 7.87
CA ASN A 321 -1.25 -16.42 7.18
C ASN A 321 -1.02 -16.53 5.66
N TYR A 322 -0.30 -15.57 5.07
CA TYR A 322 0.07 -15.63 3.66
C TYR A 322 0.90 -16.87 3.32
N THR A 323 1.97 -17.15 4.07
CA THR A 323 2.84 -18.31 3.79
C THR A 323 2.09 -19.64 3.91
N ASN A 324 1.21 -19.77 4.92
CA ASN A 324 0.36 -20.94 5.09
C ASN A 324 -0.62 -21.12 3.93
N GLN A 325 -1.30 -20.04 3.51
CA GLN A 325 -2.24 -20.07 2.40
C GLN A 325 -1.54 -20.43 1.08
N LEU A 326 -0.38 -19.84 0.80
CA LEU A 326 0.39 -20.14 -0.40
C LEU A 326 0.84 -21.61 -0.41
N SER A 327 1.34 -22.12 0.72
CA SER A 327 1.80 -23.51 0.83
C SER A 327 0.67 -24.52 0.61
N LEU A 328 -0.55 -24.19 1.02
CA LEU A 328 -1.74 -25.03 0.82
C LEU A 328 -2.29 -24.94 -0.61
N ALA A 329 -2.37 -23.74 -1.17
CA ALA A 329 -2.97 -23.50 -2.48
C ALA A 329 -2.04 -23.83 -3.65
N ALA A 330 -0.74 -23.61 -3.49
CA ALA A 330 0.26 -23.75 -4.56
C ALA A 330 1.63 -24.18 -3.99
N PRO A 331 1.78 -25.45 -3.54
CA PRO A 331 2.97 -25.92 -2.81
C PRO A 331 4.29 -25.82 -3.58
N ASN A 332 4.24 -25.73 -4.91
CA ASN A 332 5.42 -25.65 -5.78
C ASN A 332 5.71 -24.22 -6.30
N VAL A 333 4.96 -23.22 -5.82
CA VAL A 333 5.14 -21.83 -6.25
C VAL A 333 5.80 -21.04 -5.13
N SER A 334 6.88 -20.35 -5.45
CA SER A 334 7.59 -19.47 -4.52
C SER A 334 7.46 -18.00 -4.92
N PRO A 335 7.41 -17.08 -3.93
CA PRO A 335 7.58 -15.66 -4.19
C PRO A 335 8.90 -15.37 -4.91
N THR A 336 8.84 -14.51 -5.91
CA THR A 336 9.99 -14.12 -6.75
C THR A 336 10.47 -12.70 -6.46
N ALA A 337 9.59 -11.83 -5.97
CA ALA A 337 9.90 -10.50 -5.49
C ALA A 337 8.79 -9.96 -4.58
N ALA A 338 9.00 -8.79 -3.99
CA ALA A 338 7.94 -8.04 -3.34
C ALA A 338 8.05 -6.53 -3.58
N LEU A 339 6.92 -5.86 -3.48
CA LEU A 339 6.83 -4.42 -3.30
C LEU A 339 6.36 -4.13 -1.89
N MET A 340 6.93 -3.12 -1.22
CA MET A 340 6.56 -2.74 0.14
C MET A 340 6.14 -1.26 0.20
N PHE A 341 4.94 -1.02 0.71
CA PHE A 341 4.36 0.30 0.91
C PHE A 341 4.03 0.45 2.39
N SER A 342 4.91 1.12 3.15
CA SER A 342 4.78 1.23 4.60
C SER A 342 4.45 2.65 5.02
N CYS A 343 3.55 2.84 5.96
CA CYS A 343 3.18 4.18 6.40
C CYS A 343 4.37 4.93 7.01
N MET A 344 4.50 6.24 6.76
CA MET A 344 5.43 7.13 7.48
C MET A 344 5.22 7.13 9.01
N GLY A 345 4.09 6.61 9.50
CA GLY A 345 3.83 6.39 10.92
C GLY A 345 4.50 5.14 11.52
N ARG A 346 5.15 4.30 10.70
CA ARG A 346 5.89 3.08 11.09
C ARG A 346 7.40 3.38 11.18
N GLY A 347 8.25 2.40 10.88
CA GLY A 347 9.71 2.56 10.86
C GLY A 347 10.34 2.63 12.25
N GLU A 348 11.57 3.14 12.28
CA GLU A 348 12.43 3.18 13.47
C GLU A 348 11.75 3.90 14.64
N ARG A 349 10.99 4.96 14.37
CA ARG A 349 10.26 5.71 15.40
C ARG A 349 9.18 4.88 16.11
N LEU A 350 8.52 3.97 15.40
CA LEU A 350 7.48 3.12 15.98
C LEU A 350 8.09 1.93 16.73
N TYR A 351 9.06 1.25 16.11
CA TYR A 351 9.59 -0.02 16.63
C TYR A 351 10.81 0.13 17.53
N GLY A 352 11.41 1.33 17.60
CA GLY A 352 12.67 1.56 18.31
C GLY A 352 13.89 0.89 17.67
N LYS A 353 13.74 0.33 16.46
CA LYS A 353 14.81 -0.26 15.66
C LYS A 353 14.54 -0.09 14.16
N PRO A 354 15.57 0.06 13.32
CA PRO A 354 15.40 0.18 11.87
C PRO A 354 15.01 -1.16 11.22
N ASN A 355 14.56 -1.10 9.97
CA ASN A 355 14.32 -2.25 9.09
C ASN A 355 13.25 -3.24 9.58
N PHE A 356 12.36 -2.86 10.51
CA PHE A 356 11.48 -3.82 11.17
C PHE A 356 10.61 -4.59 10.17
N ASP A 357 9.90 -3.86 9.30
CA ASP A 357 8.98 -4.46 8.33
C ASP A 357 9.75 -5.31 7.30
N SER A 358 10.91 -4.82 6.87
CA SER A 358 11.84 -5.50 5.95
C SER A 358 12.39 -6.80 6.54
N GLU A 359 12.83 -6.79 7.79
CA GLU A 359 13.32 -7.96 8.52
C GLU A 359 12.21 -8.99 8.70
N MET A 360 10.99 -8.54 9.00
CA MET A 360 9.82 -9.41 9.11
C MET A 360 9.49 -10.09 7.79
N LEU A 361 9.47 -9.34 6.68
CA LEU A 361 9.27 -9.92 5.35
C LEU A 361 10.32 -10.99 5.04
N GLN A 362 11.60 -10.69 5.29
CA GLN A 362 12.70 -11.63 5.05
C GLN A 362 12.65 -12.87 5.96
N LYS A 363 12.23 -12.70 7.21
CA LYS A 363 12.04 -13.82 8.15
C LYS A 363 11.06 -14.85 7.61
N HIS A 364 9.98 -14.42 6.95
CA HIS A 364 8.91 -15.31 6.48
C HIS A 364 9.04 -15.74 5.02
N LEU A 365 9.60 -14.90 4.13
CA LEU A 365 9.72 -15.18 2.69
C LEU A 365 11.15 -15.46 2.22
N GLY A 366 12.14 -15.33 3.11
CA GLY A 366 13.55 -15.46 2.76
C GLY A 366 14.10 -14.23 2.03
N LEU A 367 15.28 -14.40 1.42
CA LEU A 367 16.02 -13.33 0.75
C LEU A 367 15.54 -13.12 -0.70
N ILE A 368 14.24 -12.81 -0.86
CA ILE A 368 13.70 -12.41 -2.17
C ILE A 368 14.04 -10.93 -2.46
N PRO A 369 14.23 -10.54 -3.74
CA PRO A 369 14.33 -9.14 -4.13
C PRO A 369 13.06 -8.37 -3.75
N PHE A 370 13.19 -7.26 -3.03
CA PHE A 370 12.08 -6.34 -2.85
C PHE A 370 12.52 -4.89 -2.77
N GLY A 371 11.61 -4.01 -3.16
CA GLY A 371 11.80 -2.56 -3.13
C GLY A 371 10.51 -1.87 -2.72
N GLY A 372 10.62 -0.63 -2.24
CA GLY A 372 9.48 0.05 -1.69
C GLY A 372 9.80 1.43 -1.16
N PHE A 373 8.85 2.02 -0.46
CA PHE A 373 9.01 3.32 0.17
C PHE A 373 8.05 3.50 1.33
N PHE A 374 8.36 4.48 2.18
CA PHE A 374 7.47 4.95 3.22
C PHE A 374 6.48 5.94 2.63
N CYS A 375 5.19 5.62 2.60
CA CYS A 375 4.14 6.36 1.90
C CYS A 375 3.25 7.20 2.83
N SER A 376 2.50 8.13 2.22
CA SER A 376 1.50 8.98 2.90
C SER A 376 0.12 8.32 2.98
N GLY A 377 -0.01 7.10 2.46
CA GLY A 377 -1.20 6.26 2.48
C GLY A 377 -0.91 5.00 1.69
N GLU A 378 -1.48 3.88 2.09
CA GLU A 378 -1.22 2.57 1.51
C GLU A 378 -2.47 2.07 0.77
N ILE A 379 -2.32 1.48 -0.41
CA ILE A 379 -3.43 0.90 -1.17
C ILE A 379 -3.33 -0.61 -1.02
N GLY A 380 -4.38 -1.25 -0.52
CA GLY A 380 -4.41 -2.70 -0.38
C GLY A 380 -5.80 -3.24 -0.05
N PRO A 381 -6.07 -4.53 -0.30
CA PRO A 381 -7.38 -5.10 -0.05
C PRO A 381 -7.57 -5.58 1.39
N VAL A 382 -8.78 -5.41 1.92
CA VAL A 382 -9.28 -6.02 3.16
C VAL A 382 -10.67 -6.59 2.88
N GLY A 383 -10.90 -7.87 3.20
CA GLY A 383 -12.19 -8.51 2.93
C GLY A 383 -12.56 -8.58 1.44
N GLY A 384 -11.56 -8.61 0.54
CA GLY A 384 -11.77 -8.68 -0.91
C GLY A 384 -12.08 -7.35 -1.61
N THR A 385 -12.13 -6.24 -0.87
CA THR A 385 -12.29 -4.89 -1.42
C THR A 385 -11.03 -4.06 -1.16
N THR A 386 -10.63 -3.23 -2.10
CA THR A 386 -9.46 -2.36 -2.04
C THR A 386 -9.77 -1.08 -1.27
N PHE A 387 -8.89 -0.71 -0.35
CA PHE A 387 -9.00 0.53 0.41
C PHE A 387 -7.70 1.33 0.38
N LEU A 388 -7.85 2.63 0.57
CA LEU A 388 -6.77 3.49 1.03
C LEU A 388 -6.70 3.36 2.56
N HIS A 389 -5.51 3.05 3.05
CA HIS A 389 -5.21 2.85 4.46
C HIS A 389 -4.30 3.96 4.98
N GLY A 390 -4.28 4.08 6.31
CA GLY A 390 -3.24 4.77 7.05
C GLY A 390 -2.67 3.84 8.11
N TYR A 391 -1.47 4.14 8.58
CA TYR A 391 -0.75 3.37 9.61
C TYR A 391 -0.46 1.91 9.25
N THR A 392 -0.60 1.57 7.97
CA THR A 392 -0.57 0.20 7.47
C THR A 392 0.77 -0.10 6.81
N SER A 393 1.09 -1.37 6.62
CA SER A 393 2.12 -1.83 5.69
C SER A 393 1.47 -2.80 4.72
N VAL A 394 1.56 -2.47 3.43
CA VAL A 394 1.03 -3.29 2.34
C VAL A 394 2.20 -3.86 1.55
N PHE A 395 2.15 -5.17 1.32
CA PHE A 395 3.08 -5.86 0.44
C PHE A 395 2.36 -6.37 -0.80
N GLY A 396 2.96 -6.13 -1.97
CA GLY A 396 2.62 -6.82 -3.20
C GLY A 396 3.62 -7.93 -3.44
N ILE A 397 3.27 -9.17 -3.09
CA ILE A 397 4.16 -10.33 -3.27
C ILE A 397 4.03 -10.85 -4.69
N VAL A 398 5.11 -10.77 -5.46
CA VAL A 398 5.14 -11.14 -6.88
C VAL A 398 5.53 -12.61 -7.02
N ARG A 399 4.72 -13.38 -7.73
CA ARG A 399 5.02 -14.78 -8.09
C ARG A 399 4.48 -15.12 -9.48
N THR A 400 4.90 -16.27 -10.01
CA THR A 400 4.30 -16.84 -11.21
C THR A 400 2.95 -17.48 -10.90
N LYS A 401 2.06 -17.56 -11.89
CA LYS A 401 0.79 -18.31 -11.76
C LYS A 401 1.04 -19.81 -11.92
N ASN A 402 1.90 -20.16 -12.86
CA ASN A 402 2.38 -21.51 -13.12
C ASN A 402 3.92 -21.54 -12.97
N PRO A 403 4.49 -22.48 -12.21
CA PRO A 403 5.94 -22.58 -11.99
C PRO A 403 6.72 -22.94 -13.25
#